data_AF-A0A1G0HED8-F1
#
_entry.id   AF-A0A1G0HED8-F1
#
_cell.length_a   1.000
_cell.length_b   1.000
_cell.length_c   1.000
_cell.angle_alpha   90.00
_cell.angle_beta   90.00
_cell.angle_gamma   90.00
#
_symmetry.space_group_name_H-M   'P 1'
#
loop_
_entity.id
_entity.type
_entity.pdbx_description
1 polymer ?
#
loop_
_entity_poly.entity_id
_entity_poly.type
_entity_poly.pdbx_seq_one_letter_code
_entity_poly.pdbx_strand_id
1 'polypeptide(L)'
;MILHKNHFFMTTSEQIDEIIQPLKTHFGLTSFVYLKSFNEGSEIRLSNQPEWLAYFYEYELYKFSLFERHPSEYIKTYVVWAGLEIYKTVLEKARLFNIDHGITFIEPCADGCEFFFLGTESDRANVMPKYLANLDLLKRFLDYFREKAAALLNEAQKHKITISGKFETAPKLFCLKELNSSEFLGAPDLVEFTARELECMRLLAKGYTQKMIAQELNISVRTVETHLNHVKDKTHTRSRGELAQYLLKLPL
;
A
#
# COMPACT_ATOMS: atom_id res chain seq x y z
N MET A 1 -6.54 27.54 1.01
CA MET A 1 -5.43 27.53 1.99
C MET A 1 -4.24 28.24 1.37
N ILE A 2 -3.54 29.13 2.09
CA ILE A 2 -2.29 29.71 1.60
C ILE A 2 -1.15 29.00 2.33
N LEU A 3 -0.55 28.00 1.68
CA LEU A 3 0.72 27.46 2.16
C LEU A 3 1.82 28.48 1.85
N HIS A 4 2.54 28.90 2.87
CA HIS A 4 3.76 29.65 2.65
C HIS A 4 4.77 28.77 1.92
N LYS A 5 5.42 29.30 0.88
CA LYS A 5 6.40 28.58 0.04
C LYS A 5 7.56 27.93 0.83
N ASN A 6 7.75 28.31 2.10
CA ASN A 6 8.79 27.83 2.99
C ASN A 6 8.23 27.10 4.23
N HIS A 7 7.08 26.43 4.10
CA HIS A 7 6.52 25.65 5.20
C HIS A 7 7.52 24.58 5.68
N PHE A 8 7.50 24.21 6.96
CA PHE A 8 8.48 23.31 7.59
C PHE A 8 8.69 21.96 6.86
N PHE A 9 7.64 21.40 6.24
CA PHE A 9 7.78 20.17 5.47
C PHE A 9 8.62 20.33 4.19
N MET A 10 8.76 21.54 3.68
CA MET A 10 9.63 21.84 2.52
C MET A 10 11.12 21.80 2.89
N THR A 11 11.45 21.98 4.17
CA THR A 11 12.84 22.12 4.65
C THR A 11 13.37 20.89 5.37
N THR A 12 12.59 19.81 5.44
CA THR A 12 12.92 18.58 6.18
C THR A 12 13.14 17.37 5.30
N SER A 13 13.05 17.53 3.97
CA SER A 13 13.08 16.41 3.03
C SER A 13 14.38 15.62 3.07
N GLU A 14 15.53 16.27 3.21
CA GLU A 14 16.83 15.61 3.31
C GLU A 14 16.91 14.72 4.55
N GLN A 15 16.52 15.24 5.72
CA GLN A 15 16.52 14.46 6.96
C GLN A 15 15.52 13.30 6.91
N ILE A 16 14.36 13.49 6.28
CA ILE A 16 13.41 12.39 6.07
C ILE A 16 14.00 11.36 5.12
N ASP A 17 14.65 11.78 4.02
CA ASP A 17 15.30 10.87 3.06
C ASP A 17 16.41 10.05 3.72
N GLU A 18 17.17 10.62 4.65
CA GLU A 18 18.17 9.92 5.47
C GLU A 18 17.53 8.87 6.39
N ILE A 19 16.45 9.21 7.09
CA ILE A 19 15.78 8.28 8.01
C ILE A 19 15.21 7.07 7.25
N ILE A 20 14.68 7.28 6.04
CA ILE A 20 14.05 6.21 5.24
C ILE A 20 15.02 5.39 4.39
N GLN A 21 16.34 5.65 4.45
CA GLN A 21 17.33 4.90 3.67
C GLN A 21 17.18 3.37 3.74
N PRO A 22 16.90 2.74 4.92
CA PRO A 22 16.67 1.30 4.97
C PRO A 22 15.53 0.82 4.05
N LEU A 23 14.45 1.59 3.93
CA LEU A 23 13.35 1.26 3.01
C LEU A 23 13.73 1.51 1.54
N LYS A 24 14.51 2.56 1.25
CA LYS A 24 14.98 2.82 -0.11
C LYS A 24 15.88 1.67 -0.60
N THR A 25 16.83 1.24 0.23
CA THR A 25 17.82 0.20 -0.11
C THR A 25 17.20 -1.19 -0.23
N HIS A 26 16.37 -1.60 0.73
CA HIS A 26 15.90 -2.99 0.80
C HIS A 26 14.54 -3.22 0.14
N PHE A 27 13.72 -2.18 0.12
CA PHE A 27 12.32 -2.24 -0.29
C PHE A 27 12.07 -1.47 -1.59
N GLY A 28 13.02 -0.65 -2.01
CA GLY A 28 12.93 0.09 -3.26
C GLY A 28 11.97 1.28 -3.20
N LEU A 29 11.71 1.78 -1.99
CA LEU A 29 10.87 2.96 -1.74
C LEU A 29 11.39 4.19 -2.50
N THR A 30 10.49 4.95 -3.13
CA THR A 30 10.83 6.24 -3.79
C THR A 30 10.21 7.42 -3.05
N SER A 31 9.02 7.21 -2.47
CA SER A 31 8.25 8.26 -1.81
C SER A 31 7.79 7.82 -0.43
N PHE A 32 8.00 8.67 0.55
CA PHE A 32 7.54 8.49 1.92
C PHE A 32 6.80 9.73 2.36
N VAL A 33 5.60 9.56 2.90
CA VAL A 33 4.88 10.64 3.59
C VAL A 33 4.47 10.14 4.97
N TYR A 34 4.81 10.91 5.99
CA TYR A 34 4.18 10.82 7.30
C TYR A 34 3.09 11.89 7.40
N LEU A 35 1.92 11.51 7.87
CA LEU A 35 0.82 12.42 8.21
C LEU A 35 0.36 12.14 9.64
N LYS A 36 0.28 13.19 10.44
CA LYS A 36 -0.50 13.19 11.68
C LYS A 36 -1.74 14.05 11.47
N SER A 37 -2.92 13.43 11.53
CA SER A 37 -4.20 14.13 11.54
C SER A 37 -4.70 14.20 12.98
N PHE A 38 -4.90 15.40 13.52
CA PHE A 38 -5.36 15.59 14.88
C PHE A 38 -6.89 15.68 14.97
N ASN A 39 -7.46 15.34 16.13
CA ASN A 39 -8.91 15.38 16.36
C ASN A 39 -9.51 16.78 16.16
N GLU A 40 -8.75 17.84 16.48
CA GLU A 40 -9.20 19.22 16.27
C GLU A 40 -9.16 19.69 14.80
N GLY A 41 -8.75 18.83 13.86
CA GLY A 41 -8.73 19.13 12.43
C GLY A 41 -7.42 19.68 11.89
N SER A 42 -6.43 19.94 12.75
CA SER A 42 -5.08 20.30 12.31
C SER A 42 -4.30 19.09 11.80
N GLU A 43 -3.23 19.33 11.05
CA GLU A 43 -2.32 18.27 10.63
C GLU A 43 -0.85 18.65 10.55
N ILE A 44 -0.01 17.63 10.54
CA ILE A 44 1.42 17.72 10.26
C ILE A 44 1.74 16.73 9.16
N ARG A 45 2.56 17.14 8.19
CA ARG A 45 3.14 16.23 7.20
C ARG A 45 4.65 16.36 7.15
N LEU A 46 5.34 15.25 6.94
CA LEU A 46 6.77 15.18 6.64
C LEU A 46 6.96 14.24 5.45
N SER A 47 7.88 14.56 4.54
CA SER A 47 8.07 13.80 3.30
C SER A 47 9.49 13.93 2.79
N ASN A 48 10.00 12.90 2.11
CA ASN A 48 11.25 13.00 1.34
C ASN A 48 11.04 13.62 -0.06
N GLN A 49 9.79 13.86 -0.45
CA GLN A 49 9.40 14.52 -1.70
C GLN A 49 8.53 15.75 -1.39
N PRO A 50 9.14 16.92 -1.13
CA PRO A 50 8.42 18.13 -0.76
C PRO A 50 7.60 18.71 -1.92
N GLU A 51 8.03 18.52 -3.17
CA GLU A 51 7.33 18.98 -4.37
C GLU A 51 5.98 18.29 -4.53
N TRP A 52 5.91 16.98 -4.21
CA TRP A 52 4.65 16.24 -4.19
C TRP A 52 3.69 16.80 -3.15
N LEU A 53 4.16 17.08 -1.93
CA LEU A 53 3.32 17.69 -0.89
C LEU A 53 2.83 19.09 -1.29
N ALA A 54 3.71 19.92 -1.85
CA ALA A 54 3.35 21.24 -2.35
C ALA A 54 2.23 21.14 -3.41
N TYR A 55 2.41 20.25 -4.39
CA TYR A 55 1.40 19.98 -5.43
C TYR A 55 0.09 19.47 -4.84
N PHE A 56 0.16 18.52 -3.90
CA PHE A 56 -1.01 17.92 -3.25
C PHE A 56 -1.92 18.97 -2.61
N TYR A 57 -1.33 19.99 -1.99
CA TYR A 57 -2.10 21.06 -1.39
C TYR A 57 -2.50 22.17 -2.36
N GLU A 58 -1.62 22.55 -3.30
CA GLU A 58 -1.91 23.56 -4.31
C GLU A 58 -3.16 23.20 -5.13
N TYR A 59 -3.29 21.92 -5.48
CA TYR A 59 -4.43 21.38 -6.24
C TYR A 59 -5.53 20.80 -5.34
N GLU A 60 -5.47 21.06 -4.03
CA GLU A 60 -6.47 20.62 -3.05
C GLU A 60 -6.80 19.12 -3.11
N LEU A 61 -5.81 18.27 -3.41
CA LEU A 61 -5.97 16.82 -3.55
C LEU A 61 -6.42 16.13 -2.26
N TYR A 62 -6.26 16.78 -1.11
CA TYR A 62 -6.81 16.33 0.17
C TYR A 62 -8.33 16.13 0.12
N LYS A 63 -9.07 16.89 -0.70
CA LYS A 63 -10.53 16.71 -0.88
C LYS A 63 -10.89 15.36 -1.54
N PHE A 64 -9.93 14.73 -2.21
CA PHE A 64 -10.09 13.46 -2.92
C PHE A 64 -9.35 12.30 -2.24
N SER A 65 -8.63 12.57 -1.14
CA SER A 65 -7.85 11.57 -0.42
C SER A 65 -8.73 10.81 0.58
N LEU A 66 -8.56 9.48 0.61
CA LEU A 66 -9.25 8.59 1.55
C LEU A 66 -8.82 8.76 3.01
N PHE A 67 -7.70 9.46 3.23
CA PHE A 67 -7.00 9.52 4.52
C PHE A 67 -7.27 10.83 5.27
N GLU A 68 -8.20 11.65 4.79
CA GLU A 68 -8.50 12.99 5.33
C GLU A 68 -9.79 13.05 6.15
N ARG A 69 -10.32 11.90 6.58
CA ARG A 69 -11.52 11.83 7.44
C ARG A 69 -11.19 12.12 8.90
N HIS A 70 -12.24 12.22 9.73
CA HIS A 70 -12.05 12.41 11.17
C HIS A 70 -11.28 11.21 11.77
N PRO A 71 -10.23 11.42 12.59
CA PRO A 71 -9.40 10.33 13.10
C PRO A 71 -10.14 9.17 13.78
N SER A 72 -11.27 9.46 14.44
CA SER A 72 -12.12 8.45 15.09
C SER A 72 -12.74 7.42 14.14
N GLU A 73 -12.72 7.67 12.84
CA GLU A 73 -13.26 6.75 11.83
C GLU A 73 -12.27 5.66 11.43
N TYR A 74 -11.00 5.79 11.84
CA TYR A 74 -9.95 4.87 11.46
C TYR A 74 -9.70 3.82 12.54
N ILE A 75 -9.37 2.60 12.08
CA ILE A 75 -8.86 1.51 12.91
C ILE A 75 -7.41 1.23 12.52
N LYS A 76 -6.65 0.61 13.43
CA LYS A 76 -5.28 0.18 13.16
C LYS A 76 -5.28 -0.87 12.05
N THR A 77 -4.73 -0.51 10.89
CA THR A 77 -4.70 -1.38 9.70
C THR A 77 -3.68 -0.86 8.68
N TYR A 78 -3.59 -1.48 7.50
CA TYR A 78 -2.84 -0.96 6.36
C TYR A 78 -3.70 -0.96 5.10
N VAL A 79 -3.34 -0.06 4.18
CA VAL A 79 -4.09 0.25 2.98
C VAL A 79 -3.17 0.31 1.74
N VAL A 80 -3.07 -0.78 0.97
CA VAL A 80 -2.57 -0.81 -0.42
C VAL A 80 -3.50 -0.07 -1.35
N TRP A 81 -2.99 0.93 -2.05
CA TRP A 81 -3.82 1.80 -2.88
C TRP A 81 -3.60 1.61 -4.39
N ALA A 82 -2.68 0.72 -4.79
CA ALA A 82 -2.46 0.35 -6.18
C ALA A 82 -3.74 -0.30 -6.76
N GLY A 83 -4.53 0.46 -7.52
CA GLY A 83 -5.77 -0.02 -8.16
C GLY A 83 -7.07 0.24 -7.40
N LEU A 84 -7.05 1.04 -6.33
CA LEU A 84 -8.28 1.56 -5.73
C LEU A 84 -8.87 2.65 -6.63
N GLU A 85 -10.01 2.38 -7.27
CA GLU A 85 -10.67 3.34 -8.17
C GLU A 85 -11.04 4.64 -7.44
N ILE A 86 -11.45 4.55 -6.18
CA ILE A 86 -11.77 5.71 -5.34
C ILE A 86 -10.54 6.60 -5.05
N TYR A 87 -9.31 6.08 -5.18
CA TYR A 87 -8.06 6.82 -4.97
C TYR A 87 -7.39 7.25 -6.29
N LYS A 88 -8.01 6.92 -7.43
CA LYS A 88 -7.46 7.15 -8.77
C LYS A 88 -7.12 8.60 -9.05
N THR A 89 -7.96 9.55 -8.65
CA THR A 89 -7.71 10.98 -8.89
C THR A 89 -6.42 11.46 -8.23
N VAL A 90 -6.15 11.03 -7.00
CA VAL A 90 -4.90 11.37 -6.31
C VAL A 90 -3.72 10.66 -6.97
N LEU A 91 -3.89 9.38 -7.32
CA LEU A 91 -2.86 8.57 -7.97
C LEU A 91 -2.41 9.11 -9.32
N GLU A 92 -3.34 9.49 -10.19
CA GLU A 92 -3.03 10.04 -11.51
C GLU A 92 -2.12 11.27 -11.43
N LYS A 93 -2.25 12.07 -10.36
CA LYS A 93 -1.36 13.20 -10.08
C LYS A 93 -0.06 12.77 -9.44
N ALA A 94 -0.11 11.83 -8.50
CA ALA A 94 1.06 11.30 -7.82
C ALA A 94 2.07 10.64 -8.80
N ARG A 95 1.58 10.04 -9.90
CA ARG A 95 2.44 9.49 -10.97
C ARG A 95 3.39 10.50 -11.61
N LEU A 96 3.03 11.79 -11.63
CA LEU A 96 3.93 12.85 -12.11
C LEU A 96 5.20 12.99 -11.25
N PHE A 97 5.18 12.41 -10.04
CA PHE A 97 6.27 12.39 -9.06
C PHE A 97 6.84 10.97 -8.84
N ASN A 98 6.60 10.04 -9.78
CA ASN A 98 7.03 8.65 -9.72
C ASN A 98 6.45 7.88 -8.51
N ILE A 99 5.17 8.12 -8.23
CA ILE A 99 4.38 7.45 -7.19
C ILE A 99 3.21 6.72 -7.88
N ASP A 100 3.39 5.41 -8.12
CA ASP A 100 2.44 4.58 -8.86
C ASP A 100 1.79 3.50 -8.01
N HIS A 101 2.57 2.92 -7.09
CA HIS A 101 2.15 1.84 -6.20
C HIS A 101 2.56 2.12 -4.77
N GLY A 102 1.82 1.57 -3.82
CA GLY A 102 2.21 1.68 -2.43
C GLY A 102 1.16 1.24 -1.45
N ILE A 103 1.53 1.42 -0.18
CA ILE A 103 0.79 1.02 1.00
C ILE A 103 0.79 2.17 1.99
N THR A 104 -0.31 2.33 2.72
CA THR A 104 -0.43 3.29 3.81
C THR A 104 -0.72 2.55 5.10
N PHE A 105 0.14 2.65 6.11
CA PHE A 105 -0.19 2.15 7.45
C PHE A 105 -1.00 3.21 8.20
N ILE A 106 -2.01 2.77 8.94
CA ILE A 106 -2.95 3.60 9.70
C ILE A 106 -2.82 3.23 11.17
N GLU A 107 -2.47 4.20 12.00
CA GLU A 107 -2.15 4.02 13.42
C GLU A 107 -2.93 5.04 14.26
N PRO A 108 -4.16 4.70 14.71
CA PRO A 108 -4.92 5.54 15.63
C PRO A 108 -4.17 5.77 16.94
N CYS A 109 -4.34 6.95 17.52
CA CYS A 109 -3.66 7.37 18.74
C CYS A 109 -4.55 8.32 19.57
N ALA A 110 -4.11 8.68 20.78
CA ALA A 110 -4.97 9.36 21.75
C ALA A 110 -5.57 10.68 21.26
N ASP A 111 -4.80 11.46 20.49
CA ASP A 111 -5.15 12.80 20.02
C ASP A 111 -5.39 12.86 18.49
N GLY A 112 -5.49 11.72 17.82
CA GLY A 112 -5.74 11.68 16.38
C GLY A 112 -5.40 10.35 15.72
N CYS A 113 -4.79 10.42 14.54
CA CYS A 113 -4.34 9.24 13.78
C CYS A 113 -3.05 9.57 13.02
N GLU A 114 -2.11 8.63 13.02
CA GLU A 114 -0.89 8.67 12.22
C GLU A 114 -1.05 7.81 10.97
N PHE A 115 -0.50 8.30 9.85
CA PHE A 115 -0.51 7.62 8.56
C PHE A 115 0.89 7.61 7.98
N PHE A 116 1.32 6.46 7.49
CA PHE A 116 2.64 6.25 6.88
C PHE A 116 2.45 5.76 5.46
N PHE A 117 2.59 6.65 4.49
CA PHE A 117 2.47 6.37 3.07
C PHE A 117 3.82 5.94 2.54
N LEU A 118 3.89 4.73 2.01
CA LEU A 118 5.07 4.17 1.38
C LEU A 118 4.76 3.96 -0.10
N GLY A 119 5.33 4.82 -0.95
CA GLY A 119 5.14 4.83 -2.40
C GLY A 119 6.38 4.41 -3.20
N THR A 120 6.15 3.82 -4.37
CA THR A 120 7.17 3.42 -5.35
C THR A 120 6.65 3.67 -6.78
N GLU A 121 7.57 3.73 -7.73
CA GLU A 121 7.31 3.80 -9.17
C GLU A 121 6.88 2.47 -9.80
N SER A 122 6.21 2.54 -10.97
CA SER A 122 5.68 1.39 -11.74
C SER A 122 6.73 0.38 -12.24
N ASP A 123 7.98 0.81 -12.48
CA ASP A 123 9.06 -0.04 -13.04
C ASP A 123 9.54 -1.12 -12.04
N ARG A 124 9.05 -1.11 -10.80
CA ARG A 124 9.45 -2.06 -9.77
C ARG A 124 8.31 -3.01 -9.42
N ALA A 125 7.88 -3.82 -10.40
CA ALA A 125 6.76 -4.78 -10.27
C ALA A 125 6.83 -5.72 -9.04
N ASN A 126 8.02 -5.94 -8.47
CA ASN A 126 8.23 -6.82 -7.31
C ASN A 126 8.18 -6.12 -5.95
N VAL A 127 7.94 -4.81 -5.88
CA VAL A 127 7.94 -4.08 -4.60
C VAL A 127 6.71 -4.40 -3.75
N MET A 128 5.53 -4.47 -4.36
CA MET A 128 4.30 -4.76 -3.62
C MET A 128 4.29 -6.16 -2.98
N PRO A 129 4.65 -7.25 -3.69
CA PRO A 129 4.83 -8.56 -3.06
C PRO A 129 5.85 -8.53 -1.91
N LYS A 130 6.97 -7.80 -2.06
CA LYS A 130 7.97 -7.64 -0.99
C LYS A 130 7.40 -6.93 0.24
N TYR A 131 6.58 -5.89 0.06
CA TYR A 131 5.97 -5.16 1.18
C TYR A 131 5.04 -6.08 1.96
N LEU A 132 4.17 -6.79 1.25
CA LEU A 132 3.18 -7.69 1.84
C LEU A 132 3.84 -8.89 2.54
N ALA A 133 4.91 -9.44 1.96
CA ALA A 133 5.67 -10.51 2.59
C ALA A 133 6.45 -10.08 3.85
N ASN A 134 6.63 -8.77 4.07
CA ASN A 134 7.47 -8.23 5.15
C ASN A 134 6.74 -7.17 5.99
N LEU A 135 5.41 -7.26 6.12
CA LEU A 135 4.60 -6.28 6.85
C LEU A 135 5.08 -6.02 8.28
N ASP A 136 5.53 -7.05 9.00
CA ASP A 136 6.01 -6.87 10.38
C ASP A 136 7.34 -6.11 10.44
N LEU A 137 8.21 -6.28 9.44
CA LEU A 137 9.42 -5.48 9.34
C LEU A 137 9.09 -4.01 9.01
N LEU A 138 8.12 -3.77 8.12
CA LEU A 138 7.64 -2.43 7.83
C LEU A 138 7.02 -1.77 9.06
N LYS A 139 6.23 -2.49 9.86
CA LYS A 139 5.68 -1.99 11.13
C LYS A 139 6.79 -1.60 12.12
N ARG A 140 7.81 -2.45 12.28
CA ARG A 140 8.98 -2.13 13.11
C ARG A 140 9.74 -0.90 12.60
N PHE A 141 9.78 -0.70 11.28
CA PHE A 141 10.33 0.51 10.71
C PHE A 141 9.52 1.76 11.12
N LEU A 142 8.19 1.68 11.27
CA LEU A 142 7.40 2.84 11.72
C LEU A 142 7.81 3.27 13.14
N ASP A 143 8.07 2.31 14.03
CA ASP A 143 8.56 2.62 15.39
C ASP A 143 9.96 3.24 15.34
N TYR A 144 10.85 2.70 14.51
CA TYR A 144 12.16 3.29 14.24
C TYR A 144 12.05 4.72 13.69
N PHE A 145 11.14 4.97 12.74
CA PHE A 145 10.89 6.29 12.18
C PHE A 145 10.46 7.28 13.27
N ARG A 146 9.50 6.90 14.13
CA ARG A 146 9.06 7.75 15.24
C ARG A 146 10.21 8.12 16.17
N GLU A 147 11.08 7.17 16.49
CA GLU A 147 12.26 7.43 17.33
C GLU A 147 13.23 8.40 16.64
N LYS A 148 13.61 8.15 15.38
CA LYS A 148 14.58 8.97 14.66
C LYS A 148 14.06 10.35 14.27
N ALA A 149 12.78 10.45 13.94
CA ALA A 149 12.13 11.69 13.56
C ALA A 149 11.60 12.48 14.77
N ALA A 150 11.78 12.02 16.01
CA ALA A 150 11.17 12.63 17.20
C ALA A 150 11.39 14.15 17.31
N ALA A 151 12.62 14.63 17.05
CA ALA A 151 12.93 16.06 17.06
C ALA A 151 12.19 16.82 15.93
N LEU A 152 12.13 16.25 14.73
CA LEU A 152 11.41 16.84 13.60
C LEU A 152 9.90 16.87 13.85
N LEU A 153 9.34 15.81 14.41
CA LEU A 153 7.92 15.71 14.76
C LEU A 153 7.53 16.72 15.83
N ASN A 154 8.37 16.89 16.86
CA ASN A 154 8.15 17.90 17.89
C ASN A 154 8.21 19.32 17.34
N GLU A 155 9.14 19.62 16.43
CA GLU A 155 9.20 20.92 15.78
C GLU A 155 7.99 21.13 14.86
N ALA A 156 7.61 20.13 14.08
CA ALA A 156 6.50 20.19 13.14
C ALA A 156 5.16 20.53 13.83
N GLN A 157 4.98 20.19 15.11
CA GLN A 157 3.79 20.58 15.88
C GLN A 157 3.60 22.10 16.00
N LYS A 158 4.67 22.89 15.90
CA LYS A 158 4.61 24.35 15.89
C LYS A 158 4.17 24.90 14.52
N HIS A 159 4.24 24.07 13.49
CA HIS A 159 3.92 24.39 12.09
C HIS A 159 2.74 23.56 11.60
N LYS A 160 1.71 23.41 12.46
CA LYS A 160 0.47 22.71 12.12
C LYS A 160 -0.23 23.40 10.95
N ILE A 161 -0.76 22.61 10.04
CA ILE A 161 -1.58 23.05 8.92
C ILE A 161 -3.04 22.91 9.33
N THR A 162 -3.83 23.97 9.14
CA THR A 162 -5.28 23.96 9.40
C THR A 162 -6.03 24.08 8.09
N ILE A 163 -6.90 23.11 7.82
CA ILE A 163 -7.75 23.08 6.63
C ILE A 163 -9.20 23.29 7.08
N SER A 164 -9.84 24.36 6.63
CA SER A 164 -11.25 24.63 6.94
C SER A 164 -12.13 23.53 6.36
N GLY A 165 -13.03 22.96 7.17
CA GLY A 165 -13.93 21.89 6.73
C GLY A 165 -13.21 20.59 6.32
N LYS A 166 -11.99 20.35 6.84
CA LYS A 166 -11.13 19.20 6.48
C LYS A 166 -11.91 17.89 6.35
N PHE A 167 -12.68 17.56 7.37
CA PHE A 167 -13.42 16.30 7.48
C PHE A 167 -14.73 16.26 6.68
N GLU A 168 -15.20 17.39 6.17
CA GLU A 168 -16.48 17.49 5.45
C GLU A 168 -16.36 17.06 3.98
N THR A 169 -15.16 17.18 3.42
CA THR A 169 -14.92 16.99 1.98
C THR A 169 -14.43 15.60 1.62
N ALA A 170 -13.93 14.83 2.58
CA ALA A 170 -13.34 13.53 2.34
C ALA A 170 -14.39 12.51 1.84
N PRO A 171 -14.08 11.72 0.80
CA PRO A 171 -15.00 10.71 0.28
C PRO A 171 -15.45 9.74 1.39
N LYS A 172 -16.75 9.41 1.42
CA LYS A 172 -17.25 8.38 2.33
C LYS A 172 -16.78 7.01 1.86
N LEU A 173 -15.82 6.46 2.59
CA LEU A 173 -15.45 5.06 2.46
C LEU A 173 -16.58 4.20 3.05
N PHE A 174 -17.22 3.37 2.22
CA PHE A 174 -18.06 2.29 2.73
C PHE A 174 -17.12 1.37 3.54
N CYS A 175 -17.32 1.39 4.86
CA CYS A 175 -16.74 0.51 5.88
C CYS A 175 -15.36 -0.12 5.56
N LEU A 176 -14.29 0.39 6.17
CA LEU A 176 -12.97 -0.28 6.19
C LEU A 176 -13.01 -1.72 6.75
N LYS A 177 -14.08 -2.11 7.47
CA LYS A 177 -14.27 -3.49 7.94
C LYS A 177 -14.71 -4.46 6.85
N GLU A 178 -15.20 -3.98 5.71
CA GLU A 178 -15.74 -4.80 4.62
C GLU A 178 -14.82 -4.87 3.40
N LEU A 179 -13.73 -4.10 3.40
CA LEU A 179 -12.69 -4.24 2.38
C LEU A 179 -11.94 -5.54 2.62
N ASN A 180 -12.43 -6.62 2.01
CA ASN A 180 -11.66 -7.83 1.86
C ASN A 180 -10.38 -7.50 1.09
N SER A 181 -9.27 -8.11 1.49
CA SER A 181 -7.94 -7.94 0.88
C SER A 181 -7.98 -8.01 -0.66
N SER A 182 -8.89 -8.79 -1.23
CA SER A 182 -9.07 -8.97 -2.68
C SER A 182 -9.61 -7.74 -3.42
N GLU A 183 -10.60 -7.02 -2.89
CA GLU A 183 -11.12 -5.78 -3.52
C GLU A 183 -10.15 -4.61 -3.35
N PHE A 184 -9.33 -4.73 -2.32
CA PHE A 184 -8.52 -3.66 -1.81
C PHE A 184 -7.13 -3.59 -2.45
N LEU A 185 -6.62 -4.71 -2.96
CA LEU A 185 -5.28 -4.80 -3.56
C LEU A 185 -5.20 -4.34 -5.02
N GLY A 186 -6.31 -4.11 -5.73
CA GLY A 186 -6.35 -3.75 -7.15
C GLY A 186 -5.58 -4.70 -8.11
N ALA A 187 -4.95 -5.72 -7.55
CA ALA A 187 -4.38 -6.86 -8.21
C ALA A 187 -5.53 -7.84 -8.42
N PRO A 188 -5.77 -8.31 -9.65
CA PRO A 188 -6.50 -9.56 -9.79
C PRO A 188 -5.68 -10.60 -9.02
N ASP A 189 -6.21 -11.03 -7.88
CA ASP A 189 -5.81 -12.23 -7.19
C ASP A 189 -4.38 -12.23 -6.61
N LEU A 190 -4.15 -11.48 -5.53
CA LEU A 190 -3.18 -11.91 -4.50
C LEU A 190 -3.78 -13.05 -3.70
N VAL A 191 -3.94 -14.17 -4.40
CA VAL A 191 -4.37 -15.42 -3.85
C VAL A 191 -3.18 -16.05 -3.14
N GLU A 192 -3.32 -16.28 -1.84
CA GLU A 192 -2.36 -17.08 -1.11
C GLU A 192 -2.52 -18.56 -1.48
N PHE A 193 -1.50 -19.08 -2.17
CA PHE A 193 -1.37 -20.49 -2.49
C PHE A 193 -0.51 -21.19 -1.45
N THR A 194 -0.92 -22.38 -1.05
CA THR A 194 -0.07 -23.29 -0.27
C THR A 194 1.12 -23.76 -1.13
N ALA A 195 2.19 -24.23 -0.48
CA ALA A 195 3.35 -24.76 -1.19
C ALA A 195 2.99 -25.85 -2.22
N ARG A 196 2.03 -26.73 -1.88
CA ARG A 196 1.58 -27.80 -2.79
C ARG A 196 0.77 -27.28 -3.98
N GLU A 197 -0.02 -26.24 -3.77
CA GLU A 197 -0.75 -25.58 -4.86
C GLU A 197 0.22 -24.90 -5.82
N LEU A 198 1.24 -24.20 -5.30
CA LEU A 198 2.31 -23.59 -6.10
C LEU A 198 3.10 -24.61 -6.92
N GLU A 199 3.47 -25.74 -6.32
CA GLU A 199 4.15 -26.84 -7.02
C GLU A 199 3.30 -27.38 -8.18
N CYS A 200 2.00 -27.62 -7.94
CA CYS A 200 1.07 -28.07 -8.98
C CYS A 200 0.91 -27.04 -10.09
N MET A 201 0.76 -25.76 -9.74
CA MET A 201 0.64 -24.64 -10.68
C MET A 201 1.88 -24.49 -11.56
N ARG A 202 3.08 -24.59 -10.98
CA ARG A 202 4.35 -24.47 -11.72
C ARG A 202 4.50 -25.57 -12.78
N LEU A 203 4.13 -26.80 -12.45
CA LEU A 203 4.17 -27.91 -13.40
C LEU A 203 3.07 -27.79 -14.46
N LEU A 204 1.88 -27.32 -14.07
CA LEU A 204 0.78 -27.06 -14.99
C LEU A 204 1.16 -25.97 -16.02
N ALA A 205 1.82 -24.89 -15.58
CA ALA A 205 2.33 -23.83 -16.45
C ALA A 205 3.37 -24.34 -17.46
N LYS A 206 4.14 -25.37 -17.10
CA LYS A 206 5.07 -26.08 -18.00
C LYS A 206 4.38 -27.06 -18.96
N GLY A 207 3.04 -27.11 -18.96
CA GLY A 207 2.25 -27.99 -19.84
C GLY A 207 2.02 -29.40 -19.32
N TYR A 208 2.38 -29.70 -18.06
CA TYR A 208 2.22 -31.05 -17.52
C TYR A 208 0.74 -31.41 -17.38
N THR A 209 0.42 -32.68 -17.61
CA THR A 209 -0.91 -33.23 -17.30
C THR A 209 -1.01 -33.57 -15.81
N GLN A 210 -2.22 -33.65 -15.25
CA GLN A 210 -2.42 -34.06 -13.85
C GLN A 210 -1.76 -35.40 -13.51
N LYS A 211 -1.71 -36.34 -14.47
CA LYS A 211 -1.00 -37.62 -14.31
C LYS A 211 0.51 -37.43 -14.18
N MET A 212 1.09 -36.56 -15.01
CA MET A 212 2.51 -36.23 -14.95
C MET A 212 2.86 -35.48 -13.66
N ILE A 213 2.00 -34.54 -13.22
CA ILE A 213 2.16 -33.83 -11.95
C ILE A 213 2.11 -34.81 -10.77
N ALA A 214 1.18 -35.76 -10.79
CA ALA A 214 1.06 -36.79 -9.76
C ALA A 214 2.32 -37.65 -9.65
N GLN A 215 2.90 -38.02 -10.80
CA GLN A 215 4.17 -38.74 -10.86
C GLN A 215 5.34 -37.89 -10.34
N GLU A 216 5.45 -36.63 -10.78
CA GLU A 216 6.54 -35.72 -10.41
C GLU A 216 6.53 -35.40 -8.90
N LEU A 217 5.35 -35.20 -8.33
CA LEU A 217 5.18 -34.85 -6.91
C LEU A 217 4.99 -36.06 -5.99
N ASN A 218 5.02 -37.28 -6.55
CA ASN A 218 4.79 -38.55 -5.84
C ASN A 218 3.50 -38.54 -4.97
N ILE A 219 2.39 -38.12 -5.57
CA ILE A 219 1.05 -38.07 -4.94
C ILE A 219 0.00 -38.66 -5.88
N SER A 220 -1.21 -38.92 -5.38
CA SER A 220 -2.29 -39.44 -6.22
C SER A 220 -2.81 -38.38 -7.21
N VAL A 221 -3.30 -38.82 -8.38
CA VAL A 221 -3.96 -37.92 -9.35
C VAL A 221 -5.15 -37.19 -8.72
N ARG A 222 -5.88 -37.85 -7.82
CA ARG A 222 -7.00 -37.26 -7.06
C ARG A 222 -6.53 -36.15 -6.12
N THR A 223 -5.34 -36.29 -5.53
CA THR A 223 -4.72 -35.25 -4.68
C THR A 223 -4.33 -34.04 -5.52
N VAL A 224 -3.74 -34.26 -6.70
CA VAL A 224 -3.44 -33.18 -7.67
C VAL A 224 -4.72 -32.46 -8.10
N GLU A 225 -5.77 -33.21 -8.41
CA GLU A 225 -7.07 -32.64 -8.79
C GLU A 225 -7.64 -31.77 -7.66
N THR A 226 -7.53 -32.22 -6.42
CA THR A 226 -7.97 -31.46 -5.24
C THR A 226 -7.20 -30.14 -5.11
N HIS A 227 -5.87 -30.17 -5.20
CA HIS A 227 -5.06 -28.95 -5.17
C HIS A 227 -5.38 -28.00 -6.32
N LEU A 228 -5.54 -28.51 -7.55
CA LEU A 228 -5.91 -27.67 -8.70
C LEU A 228 -7.36 -27.17 -8.63
N ASN A 229 -8.27 -27.86 -7.97
CA ASN A 229 -9.61 -27.38 -7.69
C ASN A 229 -9.58 -26.23 -6.68
N HIS A 230 -8.83 -26.36 -5.58
CA HIS A 230 -8.64 -25.26 -4.65
C HIS A 230 -7.97 -24.05 -5.32
N VAL A 231 -6.99 -24.27 -6.20
CA VAL A 231 -6.39 -23.19 -7.00
C VAL A 231 -7.44 -22.50 -7.87
N LYS A 232 -8.28 -23.26 -8.59
CA LYS A 232 -9.36 -22.72 -9.41
C LYS A 232 -10.37 -21.92 -8.61
N ASP A 233 -10.76 -22.42 -7.44
CA ASP A 233 -11.68 -21.75 -6.53
C ASP A 233 -11.08 -20.43 -6.06
N LYS A 234 -9.79 -20.42 -5.70
CA LYS A 234 -9.09 -19.23 -5.24
C LYS A 234 -8.85 -18.20 -6.36
N THR A 235 -8.57 -18.63 -7.58
CA THR A 235 -8.33 -17.73 -8.74
C THR A 235 -9.58 -17.43 -9.55
N HIS A 236 -10.75 -17.89 -9.09
CA HIS A 236 -12.03 -17.76 -9.79
C HIS A 236 -12.01 -18.27 -11.25
N THR A 237 -11.16 -19.25 -11.57
CA THR A 237 -11.06 -19.85 -12.90
C THR A 237 -11.92 -21.10 -13.01
N ARG A 238 -12.59 -21.29 -14.14
CA ARG A 238 -13.57 -22.39 -14.33
C ARG A 238 -13.03 -23.52 -15.18
N SER A 239 -11.98 -23.28 -15.95
CA SER A 239 -11.39 -24.26 -16.84
C SER A 239 -9.87 -24.34 -16.69
N ARG A 240 -9.29 -25.48 -17.11
CA ARG A 240 -7.83 -25.64 -17.17
C ARG A 240 -7.19 -24.60 -18.10
N GLY A 241 -7.89 -24.21 -19.17
CA GLY A 241 -7.43 -23.18 -20.10
C GLY A 241 -7.37 -21.79 -19.45
N GLU A 242 -8.43 -21.41 -18.71
CA GLU A 242 -8.43 -20.17 -17.94
C GLU A 242 -7.36 -20.15 -16.86
N LEU A 243 -7.19 -21.25 -16.12
CA LEU A 243 -6.13 -21.37 -15.13
C LEU A 243 -4.74 -21.25 -15.77
N ALA A 244 -4.52 -21.86 -16.94
CA ALA A 244 -3.25 -21.74 -17.65
C ALA A 244 -2.99 -20.29 -18.13
N GLN A 245 -4.00 -19.60 -18.65
CA GLN A 245 -3.88 -18.18 -19.02
C GLN A 245 -3.61 -17.28 -17.81
N TYR A 246 -4.23 -17.58 -16.67
CA TYR A 246 -3.98 -16.88 -15.42
C TYR A 246 -2.51 -17.05 -14.97
N LEU A 247 -1.98 -18.28 -15.02
CA LEU A 247 -0.59 -18.59 -14.65
C LEU A 247 0.45 -17.88 -15.53
N LEU A 248 0.15 -17.65 -16.81
CA LEU A 248 1.05 -16.93 -17.74
C LEU A 248 1.20 -15.43 -17.40
N LYS A 249 0.28 -14.87 -16.61
CA LYS A 249 0.32 -13.48 -16.17
C LYS A 249 1.10 -13.29 -14.86
N LEU A 250 1.44 -14.38 -14.18
CA LEU A 250 2.21 -14.34 -12.94
C LEU A 250 3.71 -14.38 -13.25
N PRO A 251 4.54 -13.55 -12.60
CA PRO A 251 5.99 -13.70 -12.62
C PRO A 251 6.36 -14.90 -11.73
N LEU A 252 6.34 -16.11 -12.32
CA LEU A 252 6.70 -17.38 -11.66
C LEU A 252 8.21 -17.60 -11.59
#